data_AF-A0A973PH59-F1
#
_entry.id   AF-A0A973PH59-F1
#
_cell.length_a   1.000
_cell.length_b   1.000
_cell.length_c   1.000
_cell.angle_alpha   90.00
_cell.angle_beta   90.00
_cell.angle_gamma   90.00
#
_symmetry.space_group_name_H-M   'P 1'
#
loop_
_entity.id
_entity.type
_entity.pdbx_description
1 polymer ?
#
loop_
_entity_poly.entity_id
_entity_poly.type
_entity_poly.pdbx_seq_one_letter_code
_entity_poly.pdbx_strand_id
1 'polypeptide(L)'
;MAGHRLIADQLTILAARLPARAVDELADGLEETYAAHLTRTGDPDLAAREAIAEFGDADTVTAAFVRDSPSRRSALLLVAIGPVVGVTWATLLISSHGWTWAPPLGDRILYGAALLAVVATLLLTLRGKLAYRRNRRAMVGASIGTMLLDGLMVGFALASGLAWPLTIGVAASLIRIALTARGLPAVLRS
;
A
#
# COMPACT_ATOMS: atom_id res chain seq x y z
N MET A 1 31.85 5.11 24.81
CA MET A 1 30.38 5.06 24.99
C MET A 1 29.59 5.84 23.92
N ALA A 2 30.23 6.65 23.05
CA ALA A 2 29.51 7.43 22.02
C ALA A 2 29.11 6.61 20.77
N GLY A 3 29.91 5.62 20.33
CA GLY A 3 29.55 4.73 19.21
C GLY A 3 28.22 3.98 19.38
N HIS A 4 27.90 3.58 20.60
CA HIS A 4 26.63 2.92 20.91
C HIS A 4 25.43 3.89 20.79
N ARG A 5 25.65 5.20 20.99
CA ARG A 5 24.62 6.23 20.88
C ARG A 5 24.22 6.49 19.42
N LEU A 6 25.20 6.53 18.51
CA LEU A 6 24.93 6.68 17.07
C LEU A 6 24.10 5.51 16.51
N ILE A 7 24.43 4.29 16.91
CA ILE A 7 23.68 3.07 16.54
C ILE A 7 22.26 3.12 17.15
N ALA A 8 22.13 3.49 18.42
CA ALA A 8 20.82 3.61 19.07
C ALA A 8 19.93 4.69 18.44
N ASP A 9 20.49 5.84 18.06
CA ASP A 9 19.77 6.92 17.40
C ASP A 9 19.25 6.47 16.01
N GLN A 10 20.10 5.78 15.24
CA GLN A 10 19.74 5.17 13.96
C GLN A 10 18.60 4.14 14.12
N LEU A 11 18.71 3.22 15.07
CA LEU A 11 17.68 2.22 15.34
C LEU A 11 16.37 2.84 15.83
N THR A 12 16.42 3.95 16.57
CA THR A 12 15.22 4.69 16.99
C THR A 12 14.47 5.26 15.78
N ILE A 13 15.20 5.81 14.80
CA ILE A 13 14.60 6.31 13.55
C ILE A 13 13.99 5.15 12.74
N LEU A 14 14.69 4.02 12.64
CA LEU A 14 14.17 2.83 11.94
C LEU A 14 12.95 2.22 12.65
N ALA A 15 12.94 2.18 13.98
CA ALA A 15 11.81 1.70 14.79
C ALA A 15 10.52 2.50 14.56
N ALA A 16 10.65 3.81 14.33
CA ALA A 16 9.52 4.66 13.98
C ALA A 16 8.96 4.39 12.58
N ARG A 17 9.77 3.81 11.68
CA ARG A 17 9.48 3.71 10.25
C ARG A 17 9.19 2.30 9.76
N LEU A 18 9.73 1.27 10.40
CA LEU A 18 9.72 -0.12 9.94
C LEU A 18 8.94 -1.06 10.88
N PRO A 19 8.63 -2.30 10.46
CA PRO A 19 8.11 -3.35 11.34
C PRO A 19 9.10 -3.68 12.45
N ALA A 20 8.60 -4.03 13.65
CA ALA A 20 9.45 -4.38 14.80
C ALA A 20 10.44 -5.50 14.45
N ARG A 21 9.95 -6.60 13.87
CA ARG A 21 10.80 -7.72 13.43
C ARG A 21 11.92 -7.30 12.48
N ALA A 22 11.64 -6.41 11.53
CA ALA A 22 12.66 -5.92 10.62
C ALA A 22 13.70 -5.09 11.37
N VAL A 23 13.28 -4.29 12.35
CA VAL A 23 14.18 -3.50 13.19
C VAL A 23 15.05 -4.40 14.07
N ASP A 24 14.50 -5.49 14.59
CA ASP A 24 15.25 -6.48 15.37
C ASP A 24 16.34 -7.13 14.49
N GLU A 25 15.97 -7.61 13.29
CA GLU A 25 16.93 -8.19 12.32
C GLU A 25 18.00 -7.16 11.88
N LEU A 26 17.62 -5.87 11.72
CA LEU A 26 18.55 -4.79 11.40
C LEU A 26 19.47 -4.44 12.57
N ALA A 27 18.97 -4.51 13.81
CA ALA A 27 19.76 -4.26 15.01
C ALA A 27 20.85 -5.32 15.16
N ASP A 28 20.49 -6.59 15.02
CA ASP A 28 21.43 -7.72 15.08
C ASP A 28 22.54 -7.56 14.02
N GLY A 29 22.16 -7.32 12.76
CA GLY A 29 23.13 -7.15 11.67
C GLY A 29 24.02 -5.90 11.82
N LEU A 30 23.49 -4.81 12.38
CA LEU A 30 24.26 -3.59 12.63
C LEU A 30 25.23 -3.79 13.80
N GLU A 31 24.84 -4.55 14.82
CA GLU A 31 25.70 -4.91 15.96
C GLU A 31 26.84 -5.84 15.53
N GLU A 32 26.58 -6.85 14.69
CA GLU A 32 27.62 -7.72 14.12
C GLU A 32 28.63 -6.92 13.29
N THR A 33 28.14 -6.04 12.43
CA THR A 33 28.98 -5.17 11.57
C THR A 33 29.82 -4.21 12.42
N TYR A 34 29.22 -3.62 13.46
CA TYR A 34 29.91 -2.79 14.42
C TYR A 34 31.02 -3.53 15.15
N ALA A 35 30.76 -4.76 15.64
CA ALA A 35 31.74 -5.57 16.35
C ALA A 35 32.94 -5.93 15.45
N ALA A 36 32.70 -6.23 14.18
CA ALA A 36 33.75 -6.47 13.19
C ALA A 36 34.65 -5.23 13.00
N HIS A 37 34.05 -4.05 12.81
CA HIS A 37 34.81 -2.80 12.65
C HIS A 37 35.52 -2.36 13.93
N LEU A 38 34.92 -2.60 15.09
CA LEU A 38 35.53 -2.31 16.38
C LEU A 38 36.81 -3.14 16.59
N THR A 39 36.76 -4.42 16.23
CA THR A 39 37.93 -5.31 16.31
C THR A 39 39.07 -4.83 15.39
N ARG A 40 38.73 -4.24 14.24
CA ARG A 40 39.70 -3.76 13.25
C ARG A 40 40.29 -2.39 13.58
N THR A 41 39.46 -1.46 14.05
CA THR A 41 39.84 -0.04 14.23
C THR A 41 40.26 0.29 15.65
N GLY A 42 39.75 -0.43 16.65
CA GLY A 42 39.93 -0.13 18.07
C GLY A 42 39.25 1.17 18.54
N ASP A 43 38.56 1.89 17.64
CA ASP A 43 37.86 3.15 17.92
C ASP A 43 36.35 2.94 17.78
N PRO A 44 35.59 3.00 18.90
CA PRO A 44 34.13 2.86 18.89
C PRO A 44 33.38 3.83 17.99
N ASP A 45 33.85 5.06 17.84
CA ASP A 45 33.13 6.10 17.09
C ASP A 45 33.43 6.01 15.60
N LEU A 46 34.65 5.57 15.24
CA LEU A 46 34.99 5.21 13.87
C LEU A 46 34.24 3.94 13.44
N ALA A 47 34.25 2.89 14.27
CA ALA A 47 33.54 1.65 13.99
C ALA A 47 32.04 1.84 13.79
N ALA A 48 31.39 2.68 14.60
CA ALA A 48 29.97 2.99 14.43
C ALA A 48 29.67 3.73 13.12
N ARG A 49 30.53 4.68 12.72
CA ARG A 49 30.39 5.41 11.45
C ARG A 49 30.62 4.51 10.25
N GLU A 50 31.62 3.64 10.30
CA GLU A 50 31.90 2.67 9.24
C GLU A 50 30.77 1.65 9.12
N ALA A 51 30.26 1.13 10.24
CA ALA A 51 29.11 0.24 10.24
C ALA A 51 27.87 0.91 9.63
N ILE A 52 27.53 2.14 10.02
CA ILE A 52 26.39 2.87 9.43
C ILE A 52 26.62 3.17 7.95
N ALA A 53 27.85 3.54 7.54
CA ALA A 53 28.16 3.83 6.15
C ALA A 53 28.04 2.58 5.25
N GLU A 54 28.41 1.41 5.78
CA GLU A 54 28.26 0.12 5.09
C GLU A 54 26.79 -0.34 5.05
N PHE A 55 26.07 -0.21 6.16
CA PHE A 55 24.68 -0.65 6.27
C PHE A 55 23.69 0.29 5.53
N GLY A 56 24.05 1.57 5.42
CA GLY A 56 23.22 2.64 4.88
C GLY A 56 22.48 3.44 5.96
N ASP A 57 22.23 4.72 5.67
CA ASP A 57 21.46 5.58 6.56
C ASP A 57 19.98 5.17 6.67
N ALA A 58 19.28 5.73 7.66
CA ALA A 58 17.91 5.30 7.96
C ALA A 58 16.94 5.59 6.82
N ASP A 59 17.22 6.61 5.99
CA ASP A 59 16.41 6.95 4.82
C ASP A 59 16.60 5.93 3.70
N THR A 60 17.85 5.53 3.43
CA THR A 60 18.23 4.53 2.43
C THR A 60 17.64 3.17 2.76
N VAL A 61 17.80 2.71 4.01
CA VAL A 61 17.22 1.44 4.48
C VAL A 61 15.69 1.49 4.39
N THR A 62 15.06 2.57 4.86
CA THR A 62 13.60 2.72 4.78
C THR A 62 13.11 2.69 3.33
N ALA A 63 13.80 3.38 2.42
CA ALA A 63 13.43 3.43 1.01
C ALA A 63 13.51 2.05 0.34
N ALA A 64 14.54 1.24 0.67
CA ALA A 64 14.68 -0.12 0.19
C ALA A 64 13.50 -1.00 0.63
N PHE A 65 13.13 -0.96 1.92
CA PHE A 65 11.97 -1.71 2.44
C PHE A 65 10.65 -1.27 1.80
N VAL A 66 10.45 0.03 1.57
CA VAL A 66 9.24 0.54 0.90
C VAL A 66 9.18 0.08 -0.55
N ARG A 67 10.32 0.09 -1.26
CA ARG A 67 10.43 -0.32 -2.67
C ARG A 67 10.00 -1.77 -2.88
N ASP A 68 10.39 -2.67 -1.99
CA ASP A 68 10.07 -4.10 -2.05
C ASP A 68 8.80 -4.50 -1.30
N SER A 69 8.12 -3.54 -0.65
CA SER A 69 6.91 -3.84 0.11
C SER A 69 5.79 -4.44 -0.77
N PRO A 70 5.10 -5.50 -0.30
CA PRO A 70 3.91 -6.04 -0.96
C PRO A 70 2.84 -4.98 -1.21
N SER A 71 2.68 -4.05 -0.25
CA SER A 71 1.75 -2.92 -0.33
C SER A 71 1.92 -2.08 -1.60
N ARG A 72 3.16 -1.80 -2.02
CA ARG A 72 3.42 -1.02 -3.24
C ARG A 72 3.05 -1.78 -4.51
N ARG A 73 3.33 -3.08 -4.56
CA ARG A 73 2.95 -3.94 -5.71
C ARG A 73 1.43 -4.05 -5.84
N SER A 74 0.72 -4.24 -4.72
CA SER A 74 -0.74 -4.25 -4.70
C SER A 74 -1.33 -2.89 -5.10
N ALA A 75 -0.75 -1.78 -4.64
CA ALA A 75 -1.20 -0.44 -5.02
C ALA A 75 -1.02 -0.20 -6.54
N LEU A 76 0.11 -0.63 -7.13
CA LEU A 76 0.33 -0.53 -8.57
C LEU A 76 -0.71 -1.31 -9.37
N LEU A 77 -1.00 -2.54 -8.96
CA LEU A 77 -2.02 -3.37 -9.61
C LEU A 77 -3.40 -2.72 -9.55
N LEU A 78 -3.80 -2.20 -8.39
CA LEU A 78 -5.10 -1.53 -8.24
C LEU A 78 -5.20 -0.24 -9.05
N VAL A 79 -4.14 0.56 -9.09
CA VAL A 79 -4.10 1.78 -9.91
C VAL A 79 -4.12 1.45 -11.40
N ALA A 80 -3.52 0.34 -11.83
CA ALA A 80 -3.54 -0.08 -13.23
C ALA A 80 -4.90 -0.66 -13.66
N ILE A 81 -5.52 -1.50 -12.84
CA ILE A 81 -6.80 -2.16 -13.15
C ILE A 81 -7.99 -1.19 -12.95
N GLY A 82 -7.85 -0.22 -12.05
CA GLY A 82 -8.88 0.76 -11.70
C GLY A 82 -9.53 1.46 -12.91
N PRO A 83 -8.75 2.13 -13.77
CA PRO A 83 -9.24 2.80 -14.97
C PRO A 83 -9.91 1.85 -15.97
N VAL A 84 -9.38 0.64 -16.14
CA VAL A 84 -9.95 -0.36 -17.05
C VAL A 84 -11.38 -0.70 -16.62
N VAL A 85 -11.57 -1.06 -15.34
CA VAL A 85 -12.90 -1.38 -14.79
C VAL A 85 -13.82 -0.16 -14.82
N GLY A 86 -13.30 1.04 -14.53
CA GLY A 86 -14.06 2.29 -14.58
C GLY A 86 -14.57 2.62 -15.98
N VAL A 87 -13.72 2.51 -17.00
CA VAL A 87 -14.09 2.70 -18.41
C VAL A 87 -15.09 1.62 -18.85
N THR A 88 -14.90 0.37 -18.44
CA THR A 88 -15.87 -0.70 -18.71
C THR A 88 -17.25 -0.34 -18.17
N TRP A 89 -17.36 0.07 -16.90
CA TRP A 89 -18.64 0.51 -16.33
C TRP A 89 -19.22 1.72 -17.04
N ALA A 90 -18.40 2.73 -17.34
CA ALA A 90 -18.85 3.94 -18.02
C ALA A 90 -19.46 3.62 -19.39
N THR A 91 -18.76 2.83 -20.21
CA THR A 91 -19.24 2.43 -21.54
C THR A 91 -20.55 1.64 -21.44
N LEU A 92 -20.62 0.67 -20.53
CA LEU A 92 -21.81 -0.17 -20.37
C LEU A 92 -23.02 0.63 -19.88
N LEU A 93 -22.84 1.53 -18.91
CA LEU A 93 -23.91 2.40 -18.41
C LEU A 93 -24.40 3.36 -19.49
N ILE A 94 -23.50 3.89 -20.33
CA ILE A 94 -23.90 4.76 -21.44
C ILE A 94 -24.72 3.96 -22.46
N SER A 95 -24.23 2.78 -22.87
CA SER A 95 -24.93 1.94 -23.84
C SER A 95 -26.29 1.43 -23.33
N SER A 96 -26.38 1.08 -22.05
CA SER A 96 -27.59 0.54 -21.44
C SER A 96 -28.57 1.62 -20.95
N HIS A 97 -28.34 2.90 -21.25
CA HIS A 97 -29.15 4.01 -20.76
C HIS A 97 -29.29 4.00 -19.23
N GLY A 98 -28.18 3.73 -18.54
CA GLY A 98 -28.11 3.57 -17.08
C GLY A 98 -28.56 4.78 -16.27
N TRP A 99 -28.69 5.95 -16.90
CA TRP A 99 -29.26 7.16 -16.29
C TRP A 99 -30.75 7.05 -15.97
N THR A 100 -31.47 6.11 -16.59
CA THR A 100 -32.92 5.92 -16.37
C THR A 100 -33.26 5.33 -15.00
N TRP A 101 -32.34 4.60 -14.38
CA TRP A 101 -32.50 4.00 -13.05
C TRP A 101 -31.46 4.54 -12.06
N ALA A 102 -30.84 5.67 -12.38
CA ALA A 102 -29.67 6.11 -11.64
C ALA A 102 -30.02 6.52 -10.19
N PRO A 103 -29.16 6.15 -9.22
CA PRO A 103 -29.45 6.33 -7.79
C PRO A 103 -29.64 7.81 -7.41
N PRO A 104 -30.24 8.12 -6.25
CA PRO A 104 -30.33 9.48 -5.72
C PRO A 104 -28.99 10.23 -5.79
N LEU A 105 -29.06 11.56 -5.98
CA LEU A 105 -27.86 12.40 -6.14
C LEU A 105 -26.89 12.26 -4.96
N GLY A 106 -27.40 12.14 -3.74
CA GLY A 106 -26.59 11.95 -2.53
C GLY A 106 -25.69 10.71 -2.61
N ASP A 107 -26.23 9.58 -3.08
CA ASP A 107 -25.48 8.33 -3.21
C ASP A 107 -24.38 8.44 -4.27
N ARG A 108 -24.65 9.15 -5.37
CA ARG A 108 -23.64 9.41 -6.42
C ARG A 108 -22.48 10.25 -5.90
N ILE A 109 -22.78 11.30 -5.14
CA ILE A 109 -21.76 12.17 -4.54
C ILE A 109 -20.94 11.37 -3.53
N LEU A 110 -21.59 10.59 -2.67
CA LEU A 110 -20.91 9.75 -1.68
C LEU A 110 -20.00 8.72 -2.34
N TYR A 111 -20.49 8.02 -3.38
CA TYR A 111 -19.70 7.07 -4.16
C TYR A 111 -18.49 7.75 -4.81
N GLY A 112 -18.68 8.90 -5.45
CA GLY A 112 -17.61 9.67 -6.08
C GLY A 112 -16.55 10.12 -5.07
N ALA A 113 -16.96 10.63 -3.92
CA ALA A 113 -16.06 11.03 -2.85
C ALA A 113 -15.26 9.84 -2.30
N ALA A 114 -15.91 8.70 -2.07
CA ALA A 114 -15.26 7.47 -1.62
C ALA A 114 -14.24 6.96 -2.66
N LEU A 115 -14.58 6.99 -3.95
CA LEU A 115 -13.65 6.63 -5.02
C LEU A 115 -12.42 7.54 -5.05
N LEU A 116 -12.61 8.86 -4.95
CA LEU A 116 -11.51 9.82 -4.89
C LEU A 116 -10.60 9.58 -3.68
N ALA A 117 -11.18 9.28 -2.51
CA ALA A 117 -10.42 8.95 -1.32
C ALA A 117 -9.59 7.68 -1.50
N VAL A 118 -10.15 6.62 -2.10
CA VAL A 118 -9.43 5.39 -2.44
C VAL A 118 -8.26 5.68 -3.39
N VAL A 119 -8.51 6.41 -4.49
CA VAL A 119 -7.48 6.77 -5.47
C VAL A 119 -6.36 7.60 -4.83
N ALA A 120 -6.71 8.63 -4.04
CA ALA A 120 -5.72 9.44 -3.33
C ALA A 120 -4.86 8.59 -2.37
N THR A 121 -5.48 7.65 -1.66
CA THR A 121 -4.79 6.75 -0.74
C THR A 121 -3.82 5.82 -1.46
N LEU A 122 -4.21 5.28 -2.62
CA LEU A 122 -3.34 4.46 -3.47
C LEU A 122 -2.16 5.28 -4.00
N LEU A 123 -2.39 6.51 -4.48
CA LEU A 123 -1.32 7.39 -4.97
C LEU A 123 -0.33 7.79 -3.86
N LEU A 124 -0.82 8.06 -2.65
CA LEU A 124 0.05 8.32 -1.49
C LEU A 124 0.90 7.09 -1.15
N THR A 125 0.34 5.89 -1.29
CA THR A 125 1.03 4.61 -1.08
C THR A 125 2.16 4.42 -2.09
N LEU A 126 1.90 4.74 -3.37
CA LEU A 126 2.89 4.64 -4.44
C LEU A 126 4.06 5.63 -4.28
N ARG A 127 3.79 6.82 -3.74
CA ARG A 127 4.80 7.86 -3.54
C ARG A 127 5.74 7.61 -2.36
N GLY A 128 5.51 6.56 -1.55
CA GLY A 128 6.35 6.24 -0.39
C GLY A 128 6.38 7.31 0.69
N LYS A 129 5.41 8.24 0.70
CA LYS A 129 5.39 9.40 1.61
C LYS A 129 4.89 9.06 3.03
N LEU A 130 4.41 7.85 3.24
CA LEU A 130 3.86 7.39 4.52
C LEU A 130 4.84 6.45 5.20
N ALA A 131 5.00 6.57 6.52
CA ALA A 131 5.67 5.55 7.32
C ALA A 131 5.06 4.17 7.07
N TYR A 132 5.86 3.10 7.12
CA TYR A 132 5.46 1.75 6.69
C TYR A 132 4.11 1.30 7.27
N ARG A 133 3.91 1.48 8.59
CA ARG A 133 2.66 1.13 9.27
C ARG A 133 1.44 1.90 8.73
N ARG A 134 1.62 3.19 8.46
CA ARG A 134 0.56 4.04 7.90
C ARG A 134 0.31 3.68 6.45
N ASN A 135 1.35 3.31 5.70
CA ASN A 135 1.26 2.83 4.33
C ASN A 135 0.46 1.53 4.23
N ARG A 136 0.74 0.58 5.14
CA ARG A 136 -0.01 -0.68 5.27
C ARG A 136 -1.48 -0.45 5.60
N ARG A 137 -1.80 0.40 6.58
CA ARG A 137 -3.19 0.74 6.94
C ARG A 137 -3.93 1.42 5.78
N ALA A 138 -3.27 2.36 5.10
CA ALA A 138 -3.77 3.02 3.91
C ALA A 138 -4.10 2.00 2.81
N MET A 139 -3.21 1.05 2.54
CA MET A 139 -3.42 0.00 1.54
C MET A 139 -4.59 -0.94 1.91
N VAL A 140 -4.70 -1.36 3.17
CA VAL A 140 -5.84 -2.18 3.64
C VAL A 140 -7.15 -1.41 3.48
N GLY A 141 -7.18 -0.15 3.91
CA GLY A 141 -8.35 0.72 3.76
C GLY A 141 -8.75 0.93 2.29
N ALA A 142 -7.78 1.21 1.42
CA ALA A 142 -8.03 1.36 -0.02
C ALA A 142 -8.52 0.06 -0.67
N SER A 143 -7.99 -1.10 -0.24
CA SER A 143 -8.43 -2.41 -0.72
C SER A 143 -9.88 -2.70 -0.34
N ILE A 144 -10.24 -2.52 0.94
CA ILE A 144 -11.61 -2.69 1.43
C ILE A 144 -12.55 -1.69 0.74
N GLY A 145 -12.14 -0.42 0.65
CA GLY A 145 -12.90 0.61 -0.05
C GLY A 145 -13.18 0.26 -1.50
N THR A 146 -12.18 -0.28 -2.22
CA THR A 146 -12.36 -0.72 -3.61
C THR A 146 -13.38 -1.86 -3.72
N MET A 147 -13.30 -2.87 -2.83
CA MET A 147 -14.25 -3.98 -2.81
C MET A 147 -15.68 -3.52 -2.52
N LEU A 148 -15.86 -2.58 -1.59
CA LEU A 148 -17.17 -2.02 -1.26
C LEU A 148 -17.77 -1.24 -2.42
N LEU A 149 -16.95 -0.41 -3.10
CA LEU A 149 -17.39 0.32 -4.30
C LEU A 149 -17.80 -0.65 -5.43
N ASP A 150 -17.02 -1.70 -5.67
CA ASP A 150 -17.38 -2.75 -6.63
C ASP A 150 -18.67 -3.47 -6.25
N GLY A 151 -18.81 -3.84 -4.99
CA GLY A 151 -20.02 -4.51 -4.47
C GLY A 151 -21.27 -3.65 -4.63
N LEU A 152 -21.16 -2.34 -4.37
CA LEU A 152 -22.26 -1.39 -4.59
C LEU A 152 -22.64 -1.31 -6.07
N MET A 153 -21.67 -1.20 -6.98
CA MET A 153 -21.92 -1.17 -8.42
C MET A 153 -22.60 -2.44 -8.92
N VAL A 154 -22.15 -3.61 -8.46
CA VAL A 154 -22.79 -4.89 -8.76
C VAL A 154 -24.21 -4.94 -8.21
N GLY A 155 -24.42 -4.51 -6.96
CA GLY A 155 -25.74 -4.46 -6.33
C GLY A 155 -26.73 -3.59 -7.11
N PHE A 156 -26.30 -2.40 -7.55
CA PHE A 156 -27.12 -1.53 -8.39
C PHE A 156 -27.46 -2.15 -9.73
N ALA A 157 -26.49 -2.80 -10.41
CA ALA A 157 -26.72 -3.46 -11.69
C ALA A 157 -27.68 -4.66 -11.59
N LEU A 158 -27.68 -5.36 -10.46
CA LEU A 158 -28.63 -6.45 -10.21
C LEU A 158 -30.03 -5.92 -9.90
N ALA A 159 -30.13 -4.84 -9.12
CA ALA A 159 -31.41 -4.24 -8.74
C ALA A 159 -32.14 -3.57 -9.91
N SER A 160 -31.41 -3.07 -10.91
CA SER A 160 -31.99 -2.41 -12.09
C SER A 160 -32.54 -3.37 -13.15
N GLY A 161 -32.44 -4.68 -12.94
CA GLY A 161 -32.74 -5.70 -13.94
C GLY A 161 -31.54 -5.91 -14.84
N LEU A 162 -30.83 -7.02 -14.64
CA LEU A 162 -29.54 -7.29 -15.25
C LEU A 162 -29.65 -7.40 -16.78
N ALA A 163 -29.42 -6.28 -17.47
CA ALA A 163 -29.26 -6.28 -18.91
C ALA A 163 -27.98 -7.05 -19.28
N TRP A 164 -28.02 -7.80 -20.38
CA TRP A 164 -26.87 -8.60 -20.83
C TRP A 164 -25.53 -7.83 -20.88
N PRO A 165 -25.45 -6.53 -21.25
CA PRO A 165 -24.17 -5.81 -21.27
C PRO A 165 -23.59 -5.63 -19.88
N LEU A 166 -24.43 -5.45 -18.85
CA LEU A 166 -23.99 -5.21 -17.47
C LEU A 166 -23.30 -6.43 -16.86
N THR A 167 -23.54 -7.63 -17.41
CA THR A 167 -22.85 -8.85 -16.97
C THR A 167 -21.32 -8.76 -17.11
N ILE A 168 -20.83 -8.01 -18.13
CA ILE A 168 -19.40 -7.79 -18.35
C ILE A 168 -18.83 -6.89 -17.24
N GLY A 169 -19.54 -5.83 -16.86
CA GLY A 169 -19.15 -4.94 -15.77
C GLY A 169 -19.14 -5.66 -14.42
N VAL A 170 -20.15 -6.50 -14.18
CA VAL A 170 -20.22 -7.37 -12.99
C VAL A 170 -19.03 -8.33 -12.95
N ALA A 171 -18.74 -9.04 -14.04
CA ALA A 171 -17.61 -9.95 -14.13
C ALA A 171 -16.27 -9.23 -13.88
N ALA A 172 -16.05 -8.06 -14.49
CA ALA A 172 -14.84 -7.26 -14.30
C ALA A 172 -14.68 -6.83 -12.83
N SER A 173 -15.77 -6.43 -12.17
CA SER A 173 -15.79 -6.05 -10.75
C SER A 173 -15.49 -7.23 -9.84
N LEU A 174 -16.09 -8.41 -10.10
CA LEU A 174 -15.84 -9.63 -9.34
C LEU A 174 -14.38 -10.10 -9.47
N ILE A 175 -13.81 -10.01 -10.67
CA ILE A 175 -12.38 -10.30 -10.89
C ILE A 175 -11.53 -9.34 -10.06
N ARG A 176 -11.82 -8.04 -10.10
CA ARG A 176 -11.08 -7.03 -9.31
C ARG A 176 -11.20 -7.31 -7.81
N ILE A 177 -12.40 -7.61 -7.30
CA ILE A 177 -12.63 -8.00 -5.91
C ILE A 177 -11.78 -9.23 -5.55
N ALA A 178 -11.83 -10.28 -6.37
CA ALA A 178 -11.11 -11.53 -6.11
C ALA A 178 -9.59 -11.32 -6.09
N LEU A 179 -9.04 -10.56 -7.05
CA LEU A 179 -7.62 -10.22 -7.09
C LEU A 179 -7.20 -9.38 -5.87
N THR A 180 -8.03 -8.40 -5.49
CA THR A 180 -7.77 -7.55 -4.31
C THR A 180 -7.81 -8.39 -3.03
N ALA A 181 -8.78 -9.30 -2.91
CA ALA A 181 -8.94 -10.18 -1.76
C ALA A 181 -7.77 -11.17 -1.63
N ARG A 182 -7.27 -11.71 -2.75
CA ARG A 182 -6.09 -12.57 -2.77
C ARG A 182 -4.80 -11.84 -2.41
N GLY A 183 -4.69 -10.55 -2.72
CA GLY A 183 -3.53 -9.72 -2.37
C GLY A 183 -3.51 -9.27 -0.90
N LEU A 184 -4.68 -9.19 -0.24
CA LEU A 184 -4.82 -8.64 1.11
C LEU A 184 -4.00 -9.39 2.18
N PRO A 185 -3.95 -10.75 2.20
CA PRO A 185 -3.13 -11.48 3.18
C PRO A 185 -1.65 -11.12 3.12
N ALA A 186 -1.09 -10.84 1.93
CA ALA A 186 0.31 -10.46 1.80
C ALA A 186 0.59 -9.09 2.44
N VAL A 187 -0.34 -8.15 2.32
CA VAL A 187 -0.28 -6.83 2.98
C VAL A 187 -0.52 -6.92 4.49
N LEU A 188 -1.33 -7.88 4.93
CA LEU A 188 -1.59 -8.10 6.36
C LEU A 188 -0.45 -8.81 7.08
N ARG A 189 0.36 -9.62 6.38
CA ARG A 189 1.49 -10.34 6.97
C ARG A 189 2.80 -9.56 6.95
N SER A 190 2.90 -8.54 6.10
CA SER A 190 4.00 -7.57 6.06
C SER A 190 3.88 -6.56 7.21
#